data_AF-A0A351SCQ5-F1
#
_entry.id   AF-A0A351SCQ5-F1
#
_cell.length_a   1.000
_cell.length_b   1.000
_cell.length_c   1.000
_cell.angle_alpha   90.00
_cell.angle_beta   90.00
_cell.angle_gamma   90.00
#
_symmetry.space_group_name_H-M   'P 1'
#
loop_
_entity.id
_entity.type
_entity.pdbx_description
1 polymer ?
#
loop_
_entity_poly.entity_id
_entity_poly.type
_entity_poly.pdbx_seq_one_letter_code
_entity_poly.pdbx_strand_id
1 'polypeptide(L)' 'MAIQSRFDVTPRKAVRDTLALVLAGGAGTRLKDLTRWHSKPAVPFGG' A
#
# COMPACT_ATOMS: atom_id res chain seq x y z
N MET A 1 7.96 -18.62 -31.69
CA MET A 1 7.79 -17.23 -31.25
C MET A 1 6.83 -17.23 -30.07
N ALA A 2 7.34 -17.47 -28.86
CA ALA A 2 6.50 -17.53 -27.66
C ALA A 2 6.30 -16.11 -27.13
N ILE A 3 5.06 -15.66 -27.10
CA ILE A 3 4.61 -14.52 -26.30
C ILE A 3 4.87 -14.86 -24.82
N GLN A 4 6.05 -14.51 -24.31
CA GLN A 4 6.31 -14.52 -22.88
C GLN A 4 5.28 -13.58 -22.23
N SER A 5 4.62 -14.07 -21.18
CA SER A 5 3.65 -13.27 -20.43
C SER A 5 4.37 -12.00 -19.98
N ARG A 6 3.83 -10.83 -20.35
CA ARG A 6 4.37 -9.53 -19.94
C ARG A 6 4.39 -9.31 -18.42
N PHE A 7 3.86 -10.28 -17.67
CA PHE A 7 3.86 -10.34 -16.21
C PHE A 7 4.38 -11.73 -15.81
N ASP A 8 5.62 -11.77 -15.31
CA ASP A 8 6.14 -12.94 -14.60
C ASP A 8 5.63 -12.88 -13.15
N VAL A 9 4.75 -13.82 -12.79
CA VAL A 9 4.05 -13.84 -11.49
C VAL A 9 4.92 -14.48 -10.39
N THR A 10 6.15 -14.88 -10.71
CA THR A 10 7.09 -15.37 -9.70
C THR A 10 7.30 -14.28 -8.64
N PRO A 11 7.05 -14.53 -7.34
CA PRO A 11 7.07 -13.49 -6.30
C PRO A 11 8.40 -12.71 -6.27
N ARG A 12 9.50 -13.43 -6.53
CA ARG A 12 10.85 -12.85 -6.59
C ARG A 12 11.02 -11.83 -7.72
N LYS A 13 10.46 -12.09 -8.91
CA LYS A 13 10.52 -11.13 -10.03
C LYS A 13 9.51 -10.01 -9.85
N ALA A 14 8.29 -10.34 -9.43
CA ALA A 14 7.25 -9.36 -9.16
C ALA A 14 7.70 -8.27 -8.19
N VAL A 15 8.42 -8.61 -7.11
CA VAL A 15 8.92 -7.60 -6.15
C VAL A 15 10.10 -6.79 -6.69
N ARG A 16 10.94 -7.37 -7.56
CA ARG A 16 12.16 -6.70 -8.08
C ARG A 16 11.86 -5.61 -9.11
N ASP A 17 10.85 -5.83 -9.94
CA ASP A 17 10.51 -4.92 -11.06
C ASP A 17 9.28 -4.03 -10.76
N THR A 18 8.77 -4.06 -9.53
CA THR A 18 7.57 -3.29 -9.12
C THR A 18 7.92 -2.17 -8.15
N LEU A 19 7.49 -0.95 -8.48
CA LEU A 19 7.44 0.16 -7.53
C LEU A 19 6.11 0.11 -6.75
N ALA A 20 6.19 0.02 -5.42
CA ALA A 20 5.04 0.22 -4.55
C ALA A 20 4.99 1.67 -4.07
N LEU A 21 3.98 2.43 -4.52
CA LEU A 21 3.67 3.76 -4.01
C LEU A 21 2.51 3.68 -3.00
N VAL A 22 2.80 3.95 -1.74
CA VAL A 22 1.78 3.99 -0.68
C VAL A 22 1.33 5.43 -0.47
N LEU A 23 0.12 5.76 -0.93
CA LEU A 23 -0.52 7.04 -0.61
C LEU A 23 -1.09 6.95 0.81
N ALA A 24 -0.30 7.37 1.79
CA ALA A 24 -0.60 7.28 3.23
C ALA A 24 -1.81 8.14 3.69
N GLY A 25 -2.55 8.74 2.76
CA GLY A 25 -3.80 9.46 3.02
C GLY A 25 -3.63 10.96 3.21
N GLY A 26 -4.77 11.65 3.36
CA GLY A 26 -4.85 13.07 3.70
C GLY A 26 -5.07 13.31 5.19
N ALA A 27 -5.69 14.44 5.55
CA ALA A 27 -5.85 14.91 6.93
C ALA A 27 -6.67 14.02 7.90
N GLY A 28 -7.24 12.90 7.45
CA GLY A 28 -7.91 11.94 8.34
C GLY A 28 -9.25 12.39 8.95
N THR A 29 -9.78 13.56 8.60
CA THR A 29 -10.91 14.25 9.28
C THR A 29 -12.18 13.42 9.52
N ARG A 30 -12.46 12.41 8.67
CA ARG A 30 -13.62 11.51 8.83
C ARG A 30 -13.54 10.62 10.08
N LEU A 31 -12.33 10.34 10.59
CA LEU A 31 -12.11 9.55 11.80
C LEU A 31 -12.06 10.40 13.09
N LYS A 32 -12.30 11.71 12.98
CA LYS A 32 -12.41 12.66 14.10
C LYS A 32 -11.18 12.56 15.02
N ASP A 33 -11.40 12.36 16.33
CA ASP A 33 -10.35 12.37 17.34
C ASP A 33 -9.33 11.23 17.21
N LEU A 34 -9.68 10.13 16.53
CA LEU A 34 -8.75 9.03 16.27
C LEU A 34 -7.54 9.48 15.46
N THR A 35 -7.71 10.50 14.61
CA THR A 35 -6.64 11.08 13.79
C THR A 35 -6.11 12.41 14.31
N ARG A 36 -6.44 12.80 15.55
CA ARG A 36 -5.93 14.05 16.14
C ARG A 36 -4.41 14.02 16.33
N TRP A 37 -3.88 12.86 16.72
CA TRP A 37 -2.46 12.65 17.02
C TRP A 37 -1.81 11.56 16.16
N HIS A 38 -2.60 10.91 15.30
CA HIS A 38 -2.14 9.83 14.42
C HIS A 38 -2.55 10.15 12.99
N SER A 39 -1.68 9.85 12.03
CA SER A 39 -2.12 9.73 10.64
C SER A 39 -3.08 8.55 10.52
N LYS A 40 -3.97 8.57 9.53
CA LYS A 40 -4.94 7.49 9.31
C LYS A 40 -4.30 6.08 9.26
N PRO A 41 -3.16 5.85 8.58
CA PRO A 41 -2.52 4.53 8.57
C PRO A 41 -1.91 4.11 9.91
N ALA A 42 -1.65 5.05 10.81
CA ALA A 42 -1.10 4.78 12.14
C ALA A 42 -2.17 4.57 13.21
N VAL A 43 -3.46 4.65 12.86
CA VAL A 43 -4.56 4.36 13.80
C VAL A 43 -4.49 2.87 14.17
N PRO A 44 -4.46 2.53 15.48
CA PRO A 44 -4.40 1.13 15.92
C PRO A 44 -5.54 0.29 15.34
N PHE A 45 -5.22 -0.94 14.95
CA PHE A 45 -6.18 -1.91 14.42
C PHE A 45 -5.77 -3.32 14.87
N GLY A 46 -6.71 -4.11 15.39
CA GLY A 46 -6.49 -5.52 15.76
C GLY A 46 -6.24 -5.82 17.24
N GLY A 47 -6.34 -4.82 18.13
CA GLY A 47 -6.04 -4.98 19.56
C GLY A 47 -4.59 -4.64 19.88
#